data_AF-A0A7C4RN97-F1
#
_entry.id   AF-A0A7C4RN97-F1
#
_cell.length_a   1.000
_cell.length_b   1.000
_cell.length_c   1.000
_cell.angle_alpha   90.00
_cell.angle_beta   90.00
_cell.angle_gamma   90.00
#
_symmetry.space_group_name_H-M   'P 1'
#
loop_
_entity.id
_entity.type
_entity.pdbx_description
1 polymer ?
#
loop_
_entity_poly.entity_id
_entity_poly.type
_entity_poly.pdbx_seq_one_letter_code
_entity_poly.pdbx_strand_id
1 'polypeptide(L)'
;TESELSKELNIPLSTIHYNIKQLQEAGLVVAEEFHYSKKGKEVNHYTLANKYIIIAPLNQDSKFLEALKKILPITIITTGVAFIMQLINILTLSKNTVLSTESVILDEMSTSSAKLMAAPATQEAIRPALQSTPAAYFLIGGMAVIIIYFIYELVKKDNKSMS
;
A
#
# COMPACT_ATOMS: atom_id res chain seq x y z
N THR A 1 2.02 -10.02 -46.49
CA THR A 1 0.69 -9.79 -47.13
C THR A 1 -0.35 -10.80 -46.63
N GLU A 2 -1.66 -10.54 -46.79
CA GLU A 2 -2.74 -11.49 -46.38
C GLU A 2 -2.60 -12.87 -47.05
N SER A 3 -2.17 -12.91 -48.32
CA SER A 3 -1.99 -14.16 -49.07
C SER A 3 -0.82 -15.00 -48.57
N GLU A 4 0.24 -14.37 -48.06
CA GLU A 4 1.36 -15.07 -47.42
C GLU A 4 0.94 -15.62 -46.06
N LEU A 5 0.27 -14.79 -45.24
CA LEU A 5 -0.24 -15.21 -43.93
C LEU A 5 -1.18 -16.42 -44.02
N SER A 6 -2.06 -16.44 -45.03
CA SER A 6 -2.96 -17.57 -45.28
C SER A 6 -2.20 -18.88 -45.58
N LYS A 7 -1.09 -18.81 -46.32
CA LYS A 7 -0.27 -19.98 -46.66
C LYS A 7 0.57 -20.45 -45.49
N GLU A 8 1.17 -19.52 -44.75
CA GLU A 8 2.07 -19.82 -43.64
C GLU A 8 1.31 -20.36 -42.42
N LEU A 9 0.14 -19.79 -42.12
CA LEU A 9 -0.71 -20.24 -41.02
C LEU A 9 -1.65 -21.39 -41.41
N ASN A 10 -1.74 -21.72 -42.71
CA ASN A 10 -2.68 -22.69 -43.27
C ASN A 10 -4.15 -22.40 -42.86
N ILE A 11 -4.55 -21.12 -42.96
CA ILE A 11 -5.88 -20.61 -42.62
C ILE A 11 -6.53 -20.03 -43.89
N PRO A 12 -7.85 -20.16 -44.10
CA PRO A 12 -8.53 -19.56 -45.25
C PRO A 12 -8.28 -18.05 -45.38
N LEU A 13 -8.11 -17.57 -46.61
CA LEU A 13 -7.86 -16.16 -46.89
C LEU A 13 -8.97 -15.24 -46.34
N SER A 14 -10.22 -15.70 -46.36
CA SER A 14 -11.36 -14.97 -45.78
C SER A 14 -11.22 -14.76 -44.27
N THR A 15 -10.74 -15.77 -43.55
CA THR A 15 -10.51 -15.70 -42.10
C THR A 15 -9.33 -14.78 -41.77
N ILE A 16 -8.25 -14.84 -42.54
CA ILE A 16 -7.14 -13.90 -42.39
C ILE A 16 -7.61 -12.46 -42.65
N HIS A 17 -8.36 -12.23 -43.74
CA HIS A 17 -8.90 -10.92 -44.06
C HIS A 17 -9.77 -10.35 -42.94
N TYR A 18 -10.65 -11.18 -42.37
CA TYR A 18 -11.46 -10.80 -41.22
C TYR A 18 -10.60 -10.41 -40.02
N ASN A 19 -9.61 -11.24 -39.63
CA ASN A 19 -8.76 -10.96 -38.48
C ASN A 19 -7.89 -9.72 -38.67
N ILE A 20 -7.29 -9.53 -39.86
CA ILE A 20 -6.47 -8.35 -40.17
C ILE A 20 -7.32 -7.08 -40.08
N LYS A 21 -8.56 -7.11 -40.58
CA LYS A 21 -9.49 -6.00 -40.43
C LYS A 21 -9.76 -5.68 -38.96
N GLN A 22 -10.04 -6.69 -38.11
CA GLN A 22 -10.23 -6.47 -36.67
C GLN A 22 -8.98 -5.91 -35.98
N LEU A 23 -7.79 -6.40 -36.35
CA LEU A 23 -6.51 -5.91 -35.80
C LEU A 23 -6.22 -4.47 -36.24
N GLN A 24 -6.60 -4.10 -37.46
CA GLN A 24 -6.48 -2.74 -37.97
C GLN A 24 -7.49 -1.79 -37.30
N GLU A 25 -8.72 -2.24 -37.08
CA GLU A 25 -9.75 -1.50 -36.32
C GLU A 25 -9.31 -1.27 -34.86
N ALA A 26 -8.69 -2.27 -34.22
CA ALA A 26 -8.05 -2.12 -32.91
C ALA A 26 -6.75 -1.27 -32.95
N GLY A 27 -6.28 -0.93 -34.14
CA GLY A 27 -5.04 -0.21 -34.39
C GLY A 27 -3.80 -0.93 -33.86
N LEU A 28 -3.82 -2.27 -33.86
CA LEU A 28 -2.69 -3.14 -33.54
C LEU A 28 -1.83 -3.44 -34.76
N VAL A 29 -2.40 -3.28 -35.95
CA VAL A 29 -1.74 -3.49 -37.25
C VAL A 29 -2.01 -2.29 -38.14
N VAL A 30 -1.03 -1.92 -38.97
CA VAL A 30 -1.11 -0.82 -39.94
C VAL A 30 -0.60 -1.27 -41.31
N ALA A 31 -1.18 -0.72 -42.38
CA ALA A 31 -0.72 -0.93 -43.75
C ALA A 31 0.16 0.26 -44.17
N GLU A 32 1.48 0.10 -44.09
CA GLU A 32 2.44 1.17 -44.41
C GLU A 32 2.83 1.18 -45.90
N GLU A 33 2.87 0.00 -46.52
CA GLU A 33 3.29 -0.16 -47.91
C GLU A 33 2.25 -0.93 -48.72
N PHE A 34 2.21 -0.68 -50.02
CA PHE A 34 1.41 -1.45 -50.96
C PHE A 34 2.20 -1.72 -52.25
N HIS A 35 1.91 -2.84 -52.90
CA HIS A 35 2.43 -3.13 -54.24
C HIS A 35 1.31 -3.65 -55.15
N TYR A 36 1.53 -3.58 -56.46
CA TYR A 36 0.63 -4.20 -57.43
C TYR A 36 0.97 -5.69 -57.58
N SER A 37 -0.05 -6.54 -57.57
CA SER A 37 0.08 -7.95 -57.91
C SER A 37 0.29 -8.14 -59.41
N LYS A 38 0.66 -9.35 -59.83
CA LYS A 38 0.73 -9.75 -61.26
C LYS A 38 -0.59 -9.53 -62.02
N LYS A 39 -1.72 -9.40 -61.31
CA LYS A 39 -3.05 -9.14 -61.87
C LYS A 39 -3.46 -7.66 -61.78
N GLY A 40 -2.53 -6.76 -61.46
CA GLY A 40 -2.79 -5.33 -61.30
C GLY A 40 -3.60 -4.93 -60.07
N LYS A 41 -3.91 -5.88 -59.17
CA LYS A 41 -4.59 -5.58 -57.90
C LYS A 41 -3.59 -5.09 -56.87
N GLU A 42 -3.93 -4.02 -56.14
CA GLU A 42 -3.16 -3.54 -54.99
C GLU A 42 -3.14 -4.58 -53.85
N VAL A 43 -1.98 -4.74 -53.24
CA VAL A 43 -1.72 -5.67 -52.15
C VAL A 43 -0.99 -4.93 -51.04
N ASN A 44 -1.65 -4.85 -49.89
CA ASN A 44 -1.13 -4.17 -48.71
C ASN A 44 -0.12 -5.06 -47.96
N HIS A 45 0.94 -4.42 -47.46
CA HIS A 45 1.90 -4.97 -46.51
C HIS A 45 1.58 -4.44 -45.13
N TYR A 46 1.31 -5.38 -44.23
CA TYR A 46 0.86 -5.11 -42.87
C TYR A 46 2.03 -5.23 -41.90
N THR A 47 2.19 -4.26 -41.01
CA THR A 47 3.17 -4.26 -39.93
C THR A 47 2.49 -4.02 -38.57
N LEU A 48 3.20 -4.33 -37.49
CA LEU A 48 2.73 -4.10 -36.12
C LEU A 48 2.74 -2.61 -35.79
N ALA A 49 1.65 -2.13 -35.20
CA ALA A 49 1.62 -0.79 -34.65
C ALA A 49 2.48 -0.70 -33.38
N ASN A 50 3.13 0.43 -33.16
CA ASN A 50 3.92 0.69 -31.95
C ASN A 50 3.00 0.99 -30.74
N LYS A 51 2.27 -0.03 -30.26
CA LYS A 51 1.36 0.05 -29.11
C LYS A 51 1.64 -1.09 -28.14
N TYR A 52 1.49 -0.80 -26.84
CA TYR A 52 1.53 -1.82 -25.79
C TYR A 52 0.24 -2.65 -25.82
N ILE A 53 0.37 -3.98 -25.90
CA ILE A 53 -0.75 -4.93 -25.85
C ILE A 53 -0.79 -5.53 -24.44
N ILE A 54 -1.84 -5.24 -23.69
CA ILE A 54 -2.09 -5.85 -22.37
C ILE A 54 -3.18 -6.91 -22.52
N ILE A 55 -2.80 -8.18 -22.44
CA ILE A 55 -3.73 -9.30 -22.43
C ILE A 55 -4.05 -9.64 -20.97
N ALA A 56 -5.24 -9.26 -20.54
CA ALA A 56 -5.74 -9.53 -19.20
C ALA A 56 -6.94 -10.50 -19.26
N PRO A 57 -7.06 -11.44 -18.29
CA PRO A 57 -8.25 -12.26 -18.20
C PRO A 57 -9.48 -11.37 -17.92
N LEU A 58 -10.60 -11.60 -18.63
CA LEU A 58 -11.82 -10.79 -18.49
C LEU A 58 -12.38 -10.78 -17.06
N ASN A 59 -12.10 -11.84 -16.31
CA ASN A 59 -12.52 -12.01 -14.93
C ASN A 59 -11.33 -11.84 -14.00
N GLN A 60 -10.74 -10.65 -13.95
CA GLN A 60 -9.85 -10.32 -12.83
C GLN A 60 -10.69 -10.12 -11.58
N ASP A 61 -10.86 -11.24 -10.87
CA ASP A 61 -10.97 -11.38 -9.43
C ASP A 61 -11.66 -10.23 -8.68
N SER A 62 -12.95 -10.40 -8.45
CA SER A 62 -13.69 -9.80 -7.33
C SER A 62 -12.92 -9.89 -6.00
N LYS A 63 -11.97 -10.83 -5.88
CA LYS A 63 -11.10 -11.04 -4.71
C LYS A 63 -10.35 -9.79 -4.29
N PHE A 64 -9.93 -8.90 -5.20
CA PHE A 64 -9.27 -7.65 -4.78
C PHE A 64 -10.27 -6.70 -4.10
N LEU A 65 -11.45 -6.51 -4.70
CA LEU A 65 -12.51 -5.71 -4.10
C LEU A 65 -13.07 -6.35 -2.82
N GLU A 66 -13.11 -7.67 -2.75
CA GLU A 66 -13.58 -8.44 -1.61
C GLU A 66 -12.57 -8.38 -0.46
N ALA A 67 -11.27 -8.49 -0.76
CA ALA A 67 -10.21 -8.24 0.21
C ALA A 67 -10.25 -6.81 0.74
N LEU A 68 -10.46 -5.82 -0.15
CA LEU A 68 -10.58 -4.41 0.23
C LEU A 68 -11.81 -4.17 1.13
N LYS A 69 -12.96 -4.77 0.79
CA LYS A 69 -14.17 -4.73 1.62
C LYS A 69 -13.96 -5.37 2.99
N LYS A 70 -13.16 -6.44 3.08
CA LYS A 70 -12.87 -7.11 4.36
C LYS A 70 -11.98 -6.27 5.28
N ILE A 71 -11.03 -5.51 4.73
CA ILE A 71 -10.11 -4.67 5.53
C ILE A 71 -10.66 -3.26 5.81
N LEU A 72 -11.61 -2.76 5.03
CA LEU A 72 -12.18 -1.42 5.23
C LEU A 72 -12.79 -1.19 6.63
N PRO A 73 -13.61 -2.11 7.20
CA PRO A 73 -14.17 -1.89 8.53
C PRO A 73 -13.11 -1.96 9.64
N ILE A 74 -12.13 -2.86 9.53
CA ILE A 74 -11.09 -3.00 10.55
C ILE A 74 -10.22 -1.75 10.61
N THR A 75 -9.84 -1.18 9.45
CA THR A 75 -9.00 0.03 9.40
C THR A 75 -9.71 1.25 9.96
N ILE A 76 -11.01 1.42 9.70
CA ILE A 76 -11.82 2.51 10.26
C ILE A 76 -11.89 2.42 11.78
N ILE A 77 -12.14 1.22 12.33
CA ILE A 77 -12.24 1.02 13.78
C ILE A 77 -10.89 1.29 14.45
N THR A 78 -9.80 0.72 13.93
CA THR A 78 -8.46 0.92 14.51
C THR A 78 -8.05 2.38 14.48
N THR A 79 -8.29 3.08 13.37
CA THR A 79 -7.96 4.51 13.24
C THR A 79 -8.85 5.37 14.14
N GLY A 80 -10.15 5.05 14.22
CA GLY A 80 -11.11 5.76 15.07
C GLY A 80 -10.76 5.64 16.56
N VAL A 81 -10.44 4.44 17.03
CA VAL A 81 -10.03 4.22 18.42
C VAL A 81 -8.73 4.95 18.74
N ALA A 82 -7.73 4.87 17.85
CA ALA A 82 -6.48 5.61 18.02
C ALA A 82 -6.70 7.13 18.08
N PHE A 83 -7.56 7.67 17.19
CA PHE A 83 -7.89 9.09 17.17
C PHE A 83 -8.62 9.54 18.43
N ILE A 84 -9.61 8.78 18.90
CA ILE A 84 -10.35 9.08 20.14
C ILE A 84 -9.39 9.02 21.34
N MET A 85 -8.52 8.02 21.41
CA MET A 85 -7.57 7.87 22.51
C MET A 85 -6.56 9.02 22.53
N GLN A 86 -6.10 9.49 21.36
CA GLN A 86 -5.23 10.65 21.25
C GLN A 86 -5.96 11.95 21.61
N LEU A 87 -7.22 12.11 21.20
CA LEU A 87 -8.04 13.26 21.53
C LEU A 87 -8.29 13.37 23.04
N ILE A 88 -8.59 12.25 23.70
CA ILE A 88 -8.78 12.21 25.16
C ILE A 88 -7.48 12.56 25.89
N ASN A 89 -6.33 12.04 25.46
CA ASN A 89 -5.03 12.38 26.05
C ASN A 89 -4.73 13.88 25.95
N ILE A 90 -4.99 14.52 24.81
CA ILE A 90 -4.81 15.97 24.64
C ILE A 90 -5.72 16.76 25.60
N LEU A 91 -6.96 16.34 25.79
CA LEU A 91 -7.93 17.01 26.68
C LEU A 91 -7.64 16.79 28.18
N THR A 92 -7.10 15.62 28.56
CA THR A 92 -6.78 15.29 29.96
C THR A 92 -5.41 15.79 30.41
N LEU A 93 -4.47 16.03 29.50
CA LEU A 93 -3.16 16.62 29.81
C LEU A 93 -3.28 18.05 30.39
N SER A 94 -4.34 18.78 30.00
CA SER A 94 -4.66 20.10 30.55
C SER A 94 -5.16 20.09 32.00
N LYS A 95 -5.65 18.96 32.53
CA LYS A 95 -6.15 18.86 33.92
C LYS A 95 -5.12 18.34 34.91
N ASN A 96 -4.23 17.42 34.51
CA ASN A 96 -3.24 16.83 35.43
C ASN A 96 -2.01 17.71 35.71
N THR A 97 -1.73 18.72 34.88
CA THR A 97 -0.62 19.65 35.10
C THR A 97 -0.92 20.67 36.21
N VAL A 98 -2.20 21.00 36.43
CA VAL A 98 -2.61 22.00 37.42
C VAL A 98 -2.77 21.39 38.82
N LEU A 99 -3.29 20.16 38.95
CA LEU A 99 -3.43 19.49 40.26
C LEU A 99 -2.11 19.04 40.90
N SER A 100 -1.06 18.85 40.09
CA SER A 100 0.25 18.39 40.57
C SER A 100 1.16 19.54 41.01
N THR A 101 0.77 20.79 40.76
CA THR A 101 1.57 21.98 41.14
C THR A 101 1.25 22.43 42.58
N GLU A 102 0.03 22.18 43.06
CA GLU A 102 -0.39 22.62 44.40
C GLU A 102 0.14 21.70 45.52
N SER A 103 0.28 20.40 45.27
CA SER A 103 0.80 19.44 46.26
C SER A 103 2.34 19.47 46.40
N VAL A 104 3.05 20.00 45.41
CA VAL A 104 4.53 20.06 45.42
C VAL A 104 5.05 21.27 46.21
N ILE A 105 4.31 22.39 46.22
CA ILE A 105 4.76 23.63 46.87
C ILE A 105 4.65 23.58 48.40
N LEU A 106 3.71 22.81 48.97
CA LEU A 106 3.59 22.66 50.44
C LEU A 106 4.64 21.72 51.05
N ASP A 107 5.16 20.75 50.29
CA ASP A 107 6.11 19.75 50.79
C ASP A 107 7.57 20.24 50.74
N GLU A 108 7.87 21.15 49.81
CA GLU A 108 9.17 21.82 49.70
C GLU A 108 9.43 22.83 50.84
N MET A 109 8.38 23.43 51.42
CA MET A 109 8.54 24.42 52.50
C MET A 109 8.77 23.77 53.87
N SER A 110 8.47 22.47 54.03
CA SER A 110 8.62 21.73 55.28
C SER A 110 9.99 21.05 55.44
N THR A 111 10.73 20.88 54.35
CA THR A 111 11.98 20.09 54.31
C THR A 111 13.25 20.94 54.16
N SER A 112 13.11 22.25 53.93
CA SER A 112 14.22 23.18 53.67
C SER A 112 15.05 23.55 54.91
N SER A 113 14.55 23.34 56.13
CA SER A 113 15.30 23.61 57.37
C SER A 113 16.17 22.43 57.83
N ALA A 114 15.95 21.21 57.31
CA ALA A 114 16.70 20.02 57.71
C ALA A 114 17.94 19.72 56.84
N LYS A 115 18.10 20.40 55.69
CA LYS A 115 19.11 20.04 54.67
C LYS A 115 20.39 20.89 54.67
N LEU A 116 20.58 21.77 55.65
CA LEU A 116 21.81 22.58 55.78
C LEU A 116 22.93 21.91 56.61
N MET A 117 22.72 20.69 57.13
CA MET A 117 23.69 19.98 57.96
C MET A 117 23.95 18.55 57.46
N ALA A 118 24.37 18.40 56.19
CA ALA A 118 25.13 17.23 55.73
C ALA A 118 25.68 17.48 54.32
N ALA A 119 27.01 17.68 54.25
CA ALA A 119 27.76 17.79 53.01
C ALA A 119 27.74 16.46 52.20
N PRO A 120 28.04 16.50 50.89
CA PRO A 120 27.40 15.67 49.87
C PRO A 120 28.06 14.30 49.74
N ALA A 121 27.24 13.24 49.72
CA ALA A 121 27.66 11.91 49.30
C ALA A 121 26.66 11.39 48.27
N THR A 122 27.17 11.23 47.05
CA THR A 122 26.68 10.41 45.94
C THR A 122 25.47 9.52 46.26
N GLN A 123 24.30 9.88 45.71
CA GLN A 123 23.22 8.94 45.47
C GLN A 123 22.60 9.24 44.09
N GLU A 124 23.32 8.80 43.05
CA GLU A 124 22.64 8.20 41.90
C GLU A 124 21.99 6.91 42.37
N ALA A 125 20.70 6.96 42.71
CA ALA A 125 19.89 5.75 42.83
C ALA A 125 18.39 6.07 42.73
N ILE A 126 17.84 5.69 41.58
CA ILE A 126 16.51 5.11 41.41
C ILE A 126 15.34 6.10 41.56
N ARG A 127 15.02 6.75 40.44
CA ARG A 127 13.63 7.12 40.10
C ARG A 127 13.21 6.32 38.87
N PRO A 128 12.00 5.74 38.81
CA PRO A 128 11.54 5.04 37.61
C PRO A 128 11.26 6.08 36.53
N ALA A 129 12.23 6.31 35.65
CA ALA A 129 12.04 7.07 34.44
C ALA A 129 11.30 6.22 33.40
N LEU A 130 10.03 5.91 33.65
CA LEU A 130 9.08 5.63 32.57
C LEU A 130 8.22 6.88 32.37
N GLN A 131 8.85 7.98 31.98
CA GLN A 131 8.13 9.01 31.25
C GLN A 131 7.85 8.43 29.87
N SER A 132 6.71 7.77 29.76
CA SER A 132 6.27 7.19 28.51
C SER A 132 5.99 8.31 27.52
N THR A 133 6.98 8.63 26.70
CA THR A 133 6.81 9.60 25.63
C THR A 133 5.76 9.04 24.66
N PRO A 134 4.74 9.82 24.27
CA PRO A 134 3.76 9.40 23.26
C PRO A 134 4.43 8.89 21.97
N ALA A 135 5.64 9.38 21.68
CA ALA A 135 6.49 8.90 20.58
C ALA A 135 6.89 7.41 20.70
N ALA A 136 7.13 6.89 21.91
CA ALA A 136 7.47 5.48 22.10
C ALA A 136 6.28 4.57 21.74
N TYR A 137 5.06 4.92 22.14
CA TYR A 137 3.86 4.17 21.75
C TYR A 137 3.58 4.24 20.25
N PHE A 138 3.87 5.37 19.61
CA PHE A 138 3.75 5.50 18.16
C PHE A 138 4.74 4.58 17.42
N LEU A 139 5.99 4.50 17.87
CA LEU A 139 6.98 3.61 17.27
C LEU A 139 6.62 2.14 17.48
N ILE A 140 6.20 1.77 18.68
CA ILE A 140 5.81 0.39 19.01
C ILE A 140 4.55 -0.01 18.22
N GLY A 141 3.57 0.89 18.11
CA GLY A 141 2.38 0.68 17.28
C GLY A 141 2.72 0.55 15.80
N GLY A 142 3.59 1.41 15.27
CA GLY A 142 4.05 1.33 13.87
C GLY A 142 4.80 0.03 13.58
N MET A 143 5.67 -0.40 14.48
CA MET A 143 6.36 -1.70 14.39
C MET A 143 5.36 -2.86 14.37
N ALA A 144 4.34 -2.83 15.24
CA ALA A 144 3.32 -3.88 15.29
C ALA A 144 2.53 -3.99 13.98
N VAL A 145 2.17 -2.87 13.35
CA VAL A 145 1.48 -2.85 12.06
C VAL A 145 2.34 -3.46 10.95
N ILE A 146 3.64 -3.12 10.91
CA ILE A 146 4.58 -3.70 9.94
C ILE A 146 4.71 -5.21 10.13
N ILE A 147 4.79 -5.69 11.39
CA ILE A 147 4.86 -7.11 11.70
C ILE A 147 3.59 -7.84 11.25
N ILE A 148 2.41 -7.28 11.54
CA ILE A 148 1.13 -7.85 11.11
C ILE A 148 1.05 -7.92 9.58
N TYR A 149 1.48 -6.87 8.89
CA TYR A 149 1.55 -6.85 7.43
C TYR A 149 2.49 -7.94 6.89
N PHE A 150 3.66 -8.11 7.50
CA PHE A 150 4.63 -9.12 7.10
C PHE A 150 4.13 -10.55 7.32
N ILE A 151 3.44 -10.79 8.44
CA ILE A 151 2.79 -12.09 8.72
C ILE A 151 1.68 -12.35 7.70
N TYR A 152 0.88 -11.34 7.36
CA TYR A 152 -0.15 -11.46 6.33
C TYR A 152 0.46 -11.79 4.96
N GLU A 153 1.57 -11.14 4.58
CA GLU A 153 2.31 -11.41 3.34
C GLU A 153 2.86 -12.84 3.32
N LEU A 154 3.40 -13.34 4.45
CA LEU A 154 3.91 -14.71 4.57
C LEU A 154 2.78 -15.76 4.44
N VAL A 155 1.68 -15.60 5.18
CA VAL A 155 0.53 -16.52 5.13
C VAL A 155 -0.13 -16.50 3.73
N LYS A 156 -0.16 -15.35 3.07
CA LYS A 156 -0.65 -15.23 1.70
C LYS A 156 0.27 -15.92 0.69
N LYS A 157 1.59 -15.86 0.88
CA LYS A 157 2.57 -16.50 0.01
C LYS A 157 2.50 -18.03 0.09
N ASP A 158 2.35 -18.58 1.29
CA ASP A 158 2.28 -20.03 1.48
C ASP A 158 1.03 -20.64 0.84
N ASN A 159 -0.11 -19.96 0.97
CA ASN A 159 -1.36 -20.34 0.31
C ASN A 159 -1.31 -20.25 -1.23
N LYS A 160 -0.33 -19.54 -1.80
CA LYS A 160 -0.14 -19.45 -3.26
C LYS A 160 0.76 -20.56 -3.82
N SER A 161 1.52 -21.28 -3.00
CA SER A 161 2.42 -22.36 -3.48
C SER A 161 1.81 -23.76 -3.41
N MET A 162 0.60 -23.89 -2.85
CA MET A 162 -0.07 -25.17 -2.60
C MET A 162 -1.32 -25.39 -3.48
N SER A 163 -1.52 -24.54 -4.49
CA SER A 163 -2.51 -24.69 -5.57
C SER A 163 -1.85 -24.48 -6.92
#